data_AF-A0A563VP63-F1
#
_entry.id   AF-A0A563VP63-F1
#
_cell.length_a   1.000
_cell.length_b   1.000
_cell.length_c   1.000
_cell.angle_alpha   90.00
_cell.angle_beta   90.00
_cell.angle_gamma   90.00
#
_symmetry.space_group_name_H-M   'P 1'
#
loop_
_entity.id
_entity.type
_entity.pdbx_description
1 polymer ?
#
loop_
_entity_poly.entity_id
_entity_poly.type
_entity_poly.pdbx_seq_one_letter_code
_entity_poly.pdbx_strand_id
1 'polypeptide(L)'
;MNELNQTTYEWQNISWRKLERSVYKLQKRIYRASSRGDILTVHKLQRLMVNSWSAKCLAVRKVTQDNQGKKTAGVDGVKSLSPEARLNLVGQLKLGHKVKPVRRVWIPKPGKTEKRPLGIPTIYERALQALVKLALEPQWEALFEPNSYGFRSGRSCHDAIEAIHIAISQKPKYVLDADIAQCFDKINHQVLLDKLQTFPKFRQQIKAWLKAGIMDNGELEPNLAGVPQGGTLSPLLANIALHGMENKVKNFAEGLKLLYPNGNYLSKERKRRSLHLIRYADDFVCMHEDLEVVLQCKEIIADWLSNLGLSLKPSKTRLV
;
A
#
# COMPACT_ATOMS: atom_id res chain seq x y z
N MET A 1 18.13 34.31 22.74
CA MET A 1 16.88 34.14 21.97
C MET A 1 17.27 33.96 20.52
N ASN A 2 17.19 32.73 19.98
CA ASN A 2 17.50 32.48 18.58
C ASN A 2 16.29 32.84 17.73
N GLU A 3 16.44 33.87 16.90
CA GLU A 3 15.49 34.24 15.85
C GLU A 3 15.37 33.10 14.84
N LEU A 4 14.28 32.35 14.96
CA LEU A 4 13.79 31.50 13.89
C LEU A 4 13.33 32.42 12.76
N ASN A 5 14.15 32.52 11.70
CA ASN A 5 13.79 33.07 10.40
C ASN A 5 12.42 32.51 9.94
N GLN A 6 11.34 33.21 10.29
CA GLN A 6 10.01 33.01 9.72
C GLN A 6 10.09 33.52 8.28
N THR A 7 10.51 32.64 7.38
CA THR A 7 10.28 32.87 5.96
C THR A 7 8.78 32.71 5.73
N THR A 8 8.08 33.84 5.70
CA THR A 8 6.65 33.96 5.37
C THR A 8 6.47 33.67 3.89
N TYR A 9 6.62 32.40 3.50
CA TYR A 9 6.17 31.96 2.18
C TYR A 9 4.65 32.02 2.20
N GLU A 10 4.05 32.97 1.50
CA GLU A 10 2.66 32.80 1.10
C GLU A 10 2.56 31.47 0.35
N TRP A 11 1.61 30.61 0.74
CA TRP A 11 1.43 29.28 0.16
C TRP A 11 1.44 29.26 -1.38
N GLN A 12 0.99 30.37 -1.99
CA GLN A 12 0.93 30.57 -3.43
C GLN A 12 2.32 30.80 -4.06
N ASN A 13 3.26 31.39 -3.32
CA ASN A 13 4.61 31.73 -3.77
C ASN A 13 5.61 30.58 -3.59
N ILE A 14 5.17 29.43 -3.06
CA ILE A 14 6.01 28.25 -2.88
C ILE A 14 6.46 27.72 -4.25
N SER A 15 7.78 27.61 -4.45
CA SER A 15 8.35 27.02 -5.66
C SER A 15 8.24 25.49 -5.65
N TRP A 16 7.05 24.96 -5.95
CA TRP A 16 6.73 23.53 -5.84
C TRP A 16 7.72 22.59 -6.52
N ARG A 17 8.19 22.95 -7.73
CA ARG A 17 9.21 22.17 -8.45
C ARG A 17 10.52 22.01 -7.65
N LYS A 18 10.94 23.02 -6.89
CA LYS A 18 12.14 22.93 -6.05
C LYS A 18 11.94 21.95 -4.89
N LEU A 19 10.75 21.99 -4.26
CA LEU A 19 10.39 21.08 -3.17
C LEU A 19 10.30 19.64 -3.66
N GLU A 20 9.62 19.41 -4.79
CA GLU A 20 9.51 18.10 -5.45
C GLU A 20 10.88 17.51 -5.77
N ARG A 21 11.79 18.31 -6.35
CA ARG A 21 13.17 17.87 -6.63
C ARG A 21 13.93 17.48 -5.36
N SER A 22 13.76 18.24 -4.27
CA SER A 22 14.41 17.94 -2.99
C SER A 22 13.91 16.62 -2.40
N VAL A 23 12.58 16.44 -2.36
CA VAL A 23 11.94 15.21 -1.86
C VAL A 23 12.31 14.00 -2.71
N TYR A 24 12.27 14.14 -4.04
CA TYR A 24 12.63 13.07 -4.97
C TYR A 24 14.09 12.61 -4.81
N LYS A 25 15.04 13.54 -4.60
CA LYS A 25 16.44 13.18 -4.28
C LYS A 25 16.53 12.32 -3.02
N LEU A 26 15.74 12.65 -1.99
CA LEU A 26 15.73 11.89 -0.75
C LEU A 26 15.06 10.51 -0.93
N GLN A 27 13.98 10.43 -1.70
CA GLN A 27 13.33 9.15 -2.05
C GLN A 27 14.30 8.22 -2.81
N LYS A 28 15.06 8.72 -3.78
CA LYS A 28 16.10 7.92 -4.47
C LYS A 28 17.14 7.35 -3.51
N ARG A 29 17.54 8.13 -2.50
CA ARG A 29 18.52 7.68 -1.49
C ARG A 29 17.92 6.58 -0.62
N ILE A 30 16.64 6.70 -0.22
CA ILE A 30 15.93 5.65 0.53
C ILE A 30 15.84 4.38 -0.31
N TYR A 31 15.41 4.49 -1.57
CA TYR A 31 15.33 3.37 -2.51
C TYR A 31 16.68 2.64 -2.64
N ARG A 32 17.75 3.37 -2.93
CA ARG A 32 19.11 2.79 -3.09
C ARG A 32 19.63 2.15 -1.80
N ALA A 33 19.32 2.71 -0.64
CA ALA A 33 19.69 2.10 0.64
C ALA A 33 18.91 0.79 0.86
N SER A 34 17.60 0.79 0.58
CA SER A 34 16.74 -0.40 0.67
C SER A 34 17.19 -1.52 -0.26
N SER A 35 17.49 -1.21 -1.54
CA SER A 35 17.99 -2.19 -2.51
C SER A 35 19.31 -2.86 -2.10
N ARG A 36 20.09 -2.22 -1.22
CA ARG A 36 21.36 -2.75 -0.69
C ARG A 36 21.21 -3.43 0.68
N GLY A 37 19.99 -3.50 1.23
CA GLY A 37 19.76 -4.02 2.58
C GLY A 37 20.29 -3.12 3.71
N ASP A 38 20.64 -1.86 3.44
CA ASP A 38 21.16 -0.92 4.45
C ASP A 38 20.03 -0.28 5.26
N ILE A 39 19.50 -1.07 6.20
CA ILE A 39 18.34 -0.72 7.03
C ILE A 39 18.61 0.53 7.89
N LEU A 40 19.82 0.69 8.41
CA LEU A 40 20.18 1.84 9.26
C LEU A 40 20.12 3.14 8.46
N THR A 41 20.67 3.15 7.24
CA THR A 41 20.58 4.31 6.34
C THR A 41 19.14 4.57 5.92
N VAL A 42 18.34 3.54 5.62
CA VAL A 42 16.90 3.70 5.33
C VAL A 42 16.21 4.43 6.48
N HIS A 43 16.38 3.98 7.73
CA HIS A 43 15.74 4.61 8.88
C HIS A 43 16.21 6.05 9.09
N LYS A 44 17.50 6.34 8.93
CA LYS A 44 18.05 7.71 9.02
C LYS A 44 17.42 8.63 7.96
N LEU A 45 17.31 8.17 6.73
CA LEU A 45 16.73 8.94 5.63
C LEU A 45 15.21 9.11 5.76
N GLN A 46 14.50 8.11 6.29
CA GLN A 46 13.08 8.24 6.60
C GLN A 46 12.84 9.28 7.71
N ARG A 47 13.66 9.31 8.76
CA ARG A 47 13.61 10.38 9.78
C ARG A 47 13.90 11.75 9.18
N LEU A 48 14.85 11.84 8.25
CA LEU A 48 15.12 13.08 7.52
C LEU A 48 13.91 13.50 6.66
N MET A 49 13.23 12.55 6.00
CA MET A 49 12.06 12.80 5.16
C MET A 49 10.90 13.38 5.97
N VAL A 50 10.52 12.74 7.08
CA VAL A 50 9.38 13.18 7.89
C VAL A 50 9.62 14.51 8.61
N ASN A 51 10.88 14.91 8.79
CA ASN A 51 11.26 16.20 9.37
C ASN A 51 11.50 17.29 8.32
N SER A 52 11.55 16.95 7.03
CA SER A 52 11.78 17.91 5.96
C SER A 52 10.59 18.83 5.74
N TRP A 53 10.82 20.14 5.77
CA TRP A 53 9.80 21.14 5.44
C TRP A 53 9.23 20.94 4.04
N SER A 54 10.09 20.63 3.05
CA SER A 54 9.66 20.33 1.68
C SER A 54 8.69 19.15 1.62
N ALA A 55 8.98 18.05 2.34
CA ALA A 55 8.11 16.88 2.39
C ALA A 55 6.78 17.18 3.08
N LYS A 56 6.79 17.94 4.19
CA LYS A 56 5.58 18.36 4.89
C LYS A 56 4.69 19.24 4.00
N CYS A 57 5.26 20.19 3.27
CA CYS A 57 4.52 21.02 2.31
C CYS A 57 3.86 20.18 1.21
N LEU A 58 4.59 19.25 0.59
CA LEU A 58 4.03 18.36 -0.42
C LEU A 58 2.92 17.47 0.14
N ALA A 59 3.07 16.96 1.36
CA ALA A 59 2.05 16.15 2.01
C ALA A 59 0.75 16.94 2.26
N VAL A 60 0.85 18.18 2.75
CA VAL A 60 -0.30 19.07 2.96
C VAL A 60 -0.94 19.46 1.62
N ARG A 61 -0.14 19.81 0.61
CA ARG A 61 -0.65 20.14 -0.74
C ARG A 61 -1.39 18.95 -1.34
N LYS A 62 -0.81 17.75 -1.26
CA LYS A 62 -1.41 16.53 -1.82
C LYS A 62 -2.82 16.31 -1.28
N VAL A 63 -3.01 16.45 0.03
CA VAL A 63 -4.30 16.21 0.69
C VAL A 63 -5.30 17.34 0.50
N THR A 64 -4.83 18.59 0.48
CA THR A 64 -5.72 19.76 0.46
C THR A 64 -6.02 20.30 -0.94
N GLN A 65 -5.22 19.96 -1.95
CA GLN A 65 -5.34 20.52 -3.30
C GLN A 65 -5.38 19.48 -4.41
N ASP A 66 -4.58 18.41 -4.33
CA ASP A 66 -4.38 17.51 -5.47
C ASP A 66 -5.29 16.26 -5.43
N ASN A 67 -5.58 15.73 -4.24
CA ASN A 67 -6.41 14.54 -4.09
C ASN A 67 -7.87 14.82 -4.49
N GLN A 68 -8.50 13.85 -5.18
CA GLN A 68 -9.93 13.95 -5.56
C GLN A 68 -10.84 14.11 -4.33
N GLY A 69 -10.55 13.41 -3.24
CA GLY A 69 -11.27 13.52 -1.96
C GLY A 69 -10.90 14.72 -1.08
N LYS A 70 -10.29 15.78 -1.63
CA LYS A 70 -9.82 16.94 -0.84
C LYS A 70 -10.93 17.65 -0.05
N LYS A 71 -12.16 17.67 -0.57
CA LYS A 71 -13.33 18.32 0.06
C LYS A 71 -14.06 17.46 1.10
N THR A 72 -13.59 16.24 1.36
CA THR A 72 -14.23 15.31 2.29
C THR A 72 -13.74 15.57 3.72
N ALA A 73 -14.65 15.90 4.63
CA ALA A 73 -14.35 16.12 6.04
C ALA A 73 -14.15 14.82 6.81
N GLY A 74 -13.27 14.84 7.81
CA GLY A 74 -13.18 13.80 8.83
C GLY A 74 -14.20 14.03 9.95
N VAL A 75 -13.93 13.46 11.14
CA VAL A 75 -14.78 13.63 12.33
C VAL A 75 -14.82 15.08 12.85
N ASP A 76 -13.86 15.92 12.46
CA ASP A 76 -13.75 17.33 12.84
C ASP A 76 -14.54 18.28 11.94
N GLY A 77 -15.21 17.78 10.90
CA GLY A 77 -16.04 18.59 10.00
C GLY A 77 -15.26 19.50 9.03
N VAL A 78 -13.92 19.55 9.13
CA VAL A 78 -13.09 20.46 8.32
C VAL A 78 -12.97 19.93 6.88
N LYS A 79 -13.51 20.67 5.90
CA LYS A 79 -13.53 20.31 4.47
C LYS A 79 -12.40 20.95 3.65
N SER A 80 -11.90 22.10 4.08
CA SER A 80 -10.90 22.88 3.35
C SER A 80 -10.11 23.79 4.29
N LEU A 81 -8.91 24.17 3.88
CA LEU A 81 -8.03 25.06 4.62
C LEU A 81 -7.70 26.31 3.79
N SER A 82 -7.56 27.47 4.46
CA SER A 82 -6.98 28.67 3.86
C SER A 82 -5.47 28.49 3.60
N PRO A 83 -4.84 29.30 2.73
CA PRO A 83 -3.38 29.32 2.55
C PRO A 83 -2.59 29.35 3.87
N GLU A 84 -2.98 30.23 4.80
CA GLU A 84 -2.35 30.37 6.11
C GLU A 84 -2.54 29.12 6.98
N ALA A 85 -3.77 28.58 7.04
CA ALA A 85 -4.05 27.36 7.78
C ALA A 85 -3.27 26.15 7.24
N ARG A 86 -2.95 26.11 5.94
CA ARG A 86 -2.08 25.07 5.36
C ARG A 86 -0.64 25.20 5.86
N LEU A 87 -0.09 26.41 5.93
CA LEU A 87 1.26 26.65 6.46
C LEU A 87 1.34 26.32 7.95
N ASN A 88 0.32 26.69 8.72
CA ASN A 88 0.21 26.30 10.12
C ASN A 88 0.17 24.77 10.28
N LEU A 89 -0.59 24.08 9.42
CA LEU A 89 -0.62 22.62 9.41
C LEU A 89 0.77 22.02 9.10
N VAL A 90 1.54 22.59 8.16
CA VAL A 90 2.92 22.15 7.87
C VAL A 90 3.79 22.19 9.13
N GLY A 91 3.71 23.26 9.92
CA GLY A 91 4.44 23.38 11.19
C GLY A 91 4.01 22.36 12.25
N GLN A 92 2.73 21.99 12.25
CA GLN A 92 2.13 21.09 13.23
C GLN A 92 2.31 19.59 12.92
N LEU A 93 2.67 19.21 11.69
CA LEU A 93 2.87 17.80 11.33
C LEU A 93 4.03 17.19 12.12
N LYS A 94 3.70 16.27 13.03
CA LYS A 94 4.66 15.56 13.88
C LYS A 94 4.20 14.13 14.17
N LEU A 95 5.15 13.20 14.17
CA LEU A 95 4.91 11.82 14.62
C LEU A 95 4.74 11.77 16.14
N GLY A 96 3.96 10.79 16.62
CA GLY A 96 3.70 10.53 18.03
C GLY A 96 2.56 11.39 18.61
N HIS A 97 1.70 11.94 17.75
CA HIS A 97 0.50 12.64 18.20
C HIS A 97 -0.62 11.64 18.54
N LYS A 98 -1.59 12.09 19.33
CA LYS A 98 -2.80 11.31 19.63
C LYS A 98 -3.69 11.27 18.37
N VAL A 99 -3.85 10.07 17.80
CA VAL A 99 -4.64 9.84 16.59
C VAL A 99 -6.13 10.04 16.85
N LYS A 100 -6.80 10.76 15.96
CA LYS A 100 -8.27 10.91 15.99
C LYS A 100 -8.98 9.72 15.30
N PRO A 101 -10.20 9.35 15.74
CA PRO A 101 -11.05 8.39 15.03
C PRO A 101 -11.31 8.78 13.57
N VAL A 102 -11.58 7.79 12.72
CA VAL A 102 -11.99 8.00 11.33
C VAL A 102 -13.51 8.11 11.23
N ARG A 103 -14.02 8.94 10.32
CA ARG A 103 -15.47 9.09 10.10
C ARG A 103 -15.97 8.07 9.09
N ARG A 104 -16.98 7.27 9.43
CA ARG A 104 -17.60 6.33 8.50
C ARG A 104 -18.43 7.09 7.44
N VAL A 105 -18.29 6.66 6.19
CA VAL A 105 -19.14 7.01 5.06
C VAL A 105 -19.45 5.75 4.27
N TRP A 106 -20.71 5.59 3.90
CA TRP A 106 -21.18 4.44 3.12
C TRP A 106 -21.27 4.80 1.64
N ILE A 107 -20.50 4.11 0.79
CA ILE A 107 -20.49 4.32 -0.66
C ILE A 107 -21.29 3.19 -1.33
N PRO A 108 -22.34 3.48 -2.10
CA PRO A 108 -23.10 2.44 -2.80
C PRO A 108 -22.21 1.72 -3.83
N LYS A 109 -22.32 0.39 -3.92
CA LYS A 109 -21.68 -0.36 -5.01
C LYS A 109 -22.52 -0.19 -6.28
N PRO A 110 -21.90 0.12 -7.45
CA PRO A 110 -22.63 0.14 -8.71
C PRO A 110 -23.35 -1.20 -8.94
N GLY A 111 -24.65 -1.15 -9.21
CA GLY A 111 -25.46 -2.33 -9.52
C GLY A 111 -25.67 -3.33 -8.37
N LYS A 112 -25.37 -2.98 -7.10
CA LYS A 112 -25.62 -3.85 -5.93
C LYS A 112 -26.23 -3.07 -4.78
N THR A 113 -27.04 -3.74 -3.96
CA THR A 113 -27.64 -3.19 -2.73
C THR A 113 -26.61 -2.96 -1.62
N GLU A 114 -25.51 -3.72 -1.64
CA GLU A 114 -24.42 -3.59 -0.68
C GLU A 114 -23.70 -2.22 -0.77
N LYS A 115 -23.40 -1.62 0.38
CA LYS A 115 -22.56 -0.42 0.48
C LYS A 115 -21.14 -0.79 0.91
N ARG A 116 -20.13 -0.06 0.43
CA ARG A 116 -18.75 -0.14 0.92
C ARG A 116 -18.54 0.87 2.03
N PRO A 117 -18.04 0.44 3.20
CA PRO A 117 -17.67 1.38 4.24
C PRO A 117 -16.34 2.08 3.90
N LEU A 118 -16.30 3.40 4.06
CA LEU A 118 -15.10 4.22 3.94
C LEU A 118 -14.86 4.96 5.28
N GLY A 119 -13.67 4.84 5.85
CA GLY A 119 -13.22 5.62 6.99
C GLY A 119 -12.40 6.83 6.54
N ILE A 120 -12.96 8.03 6.66
CA ILE A 120 -12.29 9.28 6.28
C ILE A 120 -11.59 9.87 7.50
N PRO A 121 -10.24 9.93 7.52
CA PRO A 121 -9.51 10.62 8.57
C PRO A 121 -9.64 12.14 8.44
N THR A 122 -9.28 12.86 9.50
CA THR A 122 -9.18 14.33 9.45
C THR A 122 -8.10 14.79 8.45
N ILE A 123 -8.10 16.09 8.09
CA ILE A 123 -7.07 16.63 7.21
C ILE A 123 -5.66 16.45 7.80
N TYR A 124 -5.51 16.63 9.12
CA TYR A 124 -4.25 16.42 9.82
C TYR A 124 -3.76 14.98 9.64
N GLU A 125 -4.62 13.99 9.92
CA GLU A 125 -4.26 12.57 9.79
C GLU A 125 -3.91 12.21 8.36
N ARG A 126 -4.71 12.65 7.38
CA ARG A 126 -4.42 12.40 5.95
C ARG A 126 -3.08 13.01 5.53
N ALA A 127 -2.77 14.22 6.00
CA ALA A 127 -1.51 14.90 5.69
C ALA A 127 -0.32 14.19 6.35
N LEU A 128 -0.43 13.76 7.61
CA LEU A 128 0.63 13.00 8.26
C LEU A 128 0.81 11.61 7.62
N GLN A 129 -0.27 10.93 7.24
CA GLN A 129 -0.23 9.68 6.47
C GLN A 129 0.44 9.88 5.10
N ALA A 130 0.17 11.00 4.41
CA ALA A 130 0.82 11.32 3.14
C ALA A 130 2.32 11.59 3.32
N LEU A 131 2.71 12.29 4.40
CA LEU A 131 4.11 12.53 4.75
C LEU A 131 4.84 11.21 5.05
N VAL A 132 4.19 10.33 5.78
CA VAL A 132 4.66 8.98 6.06
C VAL A 132 4.82 8.17 4.77
N LYS A 133 3.85 8.24 3.87
CA LYS A 133 3.90 7.56 2.58
C LYS A 133 5.15 7.97 1.78
N LEU A 134 5.49 9.26 1.74
CA LEU A 134 6.70 9.76 1.05
C LEU A 134 8.00 9.09 1.56
N ALA A 135 8.04 8.70 2.83
CA ALA A 135 9.19 8.03 3.45
C ALA A 135 9.15 6.50 3.27
N LEU A 136 7.98 5.89 3.35
CA LEU A 136 7.81 4.43 3.34
C LEU A 136 7.78 3.85 1.92
N GLU A 137 7.11 4.51 0.99
CA GLU A 137 6.96 4.08 -0.41
C GLU A 137 8.29 3.76 -1.11
N PRO A 138 9.34 4.61 -1.08
CA PRO A 138 10.60 4.28 -1.76
C PRO A 138 11.36 3.08 -1.16
N GLN A 139 11.17 2.78 0.14
CA GLN A 139 11.75 1.57 0.74
C GLN A 139 11.07 0.34 0.14
N TRP A 140 9.75 0.36 0.08
CA TRP A 140 8.95 -0.78 -0.36
C TRP A 140 8.95 -0.97 -1.87
N GLU A 141 9.03 0.09 -2.66
CA GLU A 141 9.20 -0.03 -4.11
C GLU A 141 10.51 -0.75 -4.49
N ALA A 142 11.55 -0.68 -3.65
CA ALA A 142 12.79 -1.44 -3.84
C ALA A 142 12.65 -2.94 -3.52
N LEU A 143 11.59 -3.33 -2.80
CA LEU A 143 11.37 -4.70 -2.32
C LEU A 143 10.19 -5.39 -3.03
N PHE A 144 9.21 -4.61 -3.48
CA PHE A 144 7.97 -5.14 -4.02
C PHE A 144 8.19 -6.04 -5.23
N GLU A 145 7.39 -7.09 -5.25
CA GLU A 145 7.37 -8.09 -6.31
C GLU A 145 7.06 -7.46 -7.68
N PRO A 146 7.69 -7.95 -8.76
CA PRO A 146 7.58 -7.36 -10.08
C PRO A 146 6.20 -7.56 -10.70
N ASN A 147 5.39 -8.53 -10.28
CA ASN A 147 4.06 -8.77 -10.85
C ASN A 147 2.91 -8.26 -9.95
N SER A 148 3.20 -7.29 -9.08
CA SER A 148 2.19 -6.54 -8.30
C SER A 148 2.03 -5.12 -8.86
N TYR A 149 0.83 -4.75 -9.31
CA TYR A 149 0.61 -3.49 -10.06
C TYR A 149 -0.23 -2.45 -9.32
N GLY A 150 -1.30 -2.88 -8.64
CA GLY A 150 -2.27 -1.97 -8.04
C GLY A 150 -1.67 -0.97 -7.04
N PHE A 151 -2.09 0.30 -7.13
CA PHE A 151 -1.70 1.39 -6.21
C PHE A 151 -0.20 1.68 -6.08
N ARG A 152 0.62 1.28 -7.06
CA ARG A 152 2.07 1.54 -7.08
C ARG A 152 2.43 2.70 -8.00
N SER A 153 3.49 3.40 -7.63
CA SER A 153 3.98 4.53 -8.41
C SER A 153 4.60 4.04 -9.73
N GLY A 154 4.17 4.62 -10.86
CA GLY A 154 4.65 4.24 -12.19
C GLY A 154 4.12 2.90 -12.70
N ARG A 155 3.04 2.38 -12.10
CA ARG A 155 2.34 1.17 -12.56
C ARG A 155 0.86 1.43 -12.80
N SER A 156 0.32 0.83 -13.86
CA SER A 156 -1.06 1.03 -14.31
C SER A 156 -1.84 -0.29 -14.42
N CYS A 157 -3.16 -0.18 -14.66
CA CYS A 157 -3.97 -1.36 -15.02
C CYS A 157 -3.56 -1.95 -16.37
N HIS A 158 -3.10 -1.12 -17.32
CA HIS A 158 -2.64 -1.58 -18.62
C HIS A 158 -1.39 -2.45 -18.50
N ASP A 159 -0.47 -2.11 -17.59
CA ASP A 159 0.75 -2.92 -17.37
C ASP A 159 0.39 -4.33 -16.84
N ALA A 160 -0.66 -4.44 -16.01
CA ALA A 160 -1.15 -5.73 -15.53
C ALA A 160 -1.79 -6.54 -16.66
N ILE A 161 -2.58 -5.88 -17.53
CA ILE A 161 -3.18 -6.50 -18.72
C ILE A 161 -2.08 -6.99 -19.68
N GLU A 162 -1.06 -6.18 -19.92
CA GLU A 162 0.09 -6.54 -20.75
C GLU A 162 0.84 -7.74 -20.16
N ALA A 163 1.07 -7.76 -18.85
CA ALA A 163 1.69 -8.91 -18.19
C ALA A 163 0.86 -10.19 -18.34
N ILE A 164 -0.48 -10.09 -18.27
CA ILE A 164 -1.38 -11.22 -18.51
C ILE A 164 -1.27 -11.68 -19.97
N HIS A 165 -1.27 -10.75 -20.92
CA HIS A 165 -1.13 -11.05 -22.33
C HIS A 165 0.20 -11.78 -22.65
N ILE A 166 1.31 -11.31 -22.08
CA ILE A 166 2.63 -11.94 -22.21
C ILE A 166 2.67 -13.32 -21.54
N ALA A 167 1.96 -13.51 -20.43
CA ALA A 167 1.87 -14.82 -19.79
C ALA A 167 1.05 -15.81 -20.63
N ILE A 168 -0.09 -15.38 -21.18
CA ILE A 168 -0.95 -16.22 -22.04
C ILE A 168 -0.23 -16.63 -23.32
N SER A 169 0.64 -15.80 -23.89
CA SER A 169 1.43 -16.16 -25.07
C SER A 169 2.43 -17.31 -24.82
N GLN A 170 2.75 -17.59 -23.55
CA GLN A 170 3.57 -18.74 -23.13
C GLN A 170 2.77 -20.04 -22.99
N LYS A 171 1.52 -20.06 -23.46
CA LYS A 171 0.62 -21.22 -23.52
C LYS A 171 0.27 -21.87 -22.16
N PRO A 172 -0.03 -21.10 -21.09
CA PRO A 172 -0.72 -21.68 -19.94
C PRO A 172 -2.06 -22.26 -20.40
N LYS A 173 -2.48 -23.36 -19.78
CA LYS A 173 -3.75 -24.03 -20.11
C LYS A 173 -4.86 -23.69 -19.13
N TYR A 174 -4.48 -23.33 -17.90
CA TYR A 174 -5.42 -23.11 -16.81
C TYR A 174 -5.11 -21.78 -16.11
N VAL A 175 -6.18 -21.08 -15.73
CA VAL A 175 -6.16 -19.79 -15.06
C VAL A 175 -7.01 -19.86 -13.81
N LEU A 176 -6.41 -19.58 -12.66
CA LEU A 176 -7.12 -19.26 -11.43
C LEU A 176 -7.35 -17.75 -11.39
N ASP A 177 -8.59 -17.32 -11.57
CA ASP A 177 -9.04 -15.96 -11.33
C ASP A 177 -9.55 -15.86 -9.88
N ALA A 178 -8.92 -15.03 -9.05
CA ALA A 178 -9.18 -15.01 -7.62
C ALA A 178 -9.22 -13.59 -7.03
N ASP A 179 -10.10 -13.41 -6.05
CA ASP A 179 -10.31 -12.18 -5.29
C ASP A 179 -10.13 -12.46 -3.80
N ILE A 180 -9.54 -11.52 -3.07
CA ILE A 180 -9.34 -11.63 -1.62
C ILE A 180 -10.54 -11.02 -0.89
N ALA A 181 -11.19 -11.82 -0.05
CA ALA A 181 -12.36 -11.38 0.70
C ALA A 181 -12.00 -10.30 1.73
N GLN A 182 -12.62 -9.12 1.62
CA GLN A 182 -12.51 -8.03 2.60
C GLN A 182 -11.05 -7.67 2.92
N CYS A 183 -10.19 -7.60 1.89
CA CYS A 183 -8.75 -7.43 2.07
C CYS A 183 -8.38 -6.28 3.00
N PHE A 184 -9.02 -5.12 2.86
CA PHE A 184 -8.74 -3.98 3.74
C PHE A 184 -9.31 -4.15 5.14
N ASP A 185 -10.39 -4.89 5.35
CA ASP A 185 -11.10 -4.90 6.63
C ASP A 185 -10.57 -5.99 7.60
N LYS A 186 -9.83 -6.97 7.08
CA LYS A 186 -9.41 -8.16 7.85
C LYS A 186 -7.91 -8.34 8.08
N ILE A 187 -7.05 -7.51 7.47
CA ILE A 187 -5.59 -7.62 7.67
C ILE A 187 -5.23 -7.60 9.15
N ASN A 188 -4.50 -8.61 9.60
CA ASN A 188 -3.97 -8.67 10.96
C ASN A 188 -2.95 -7.53 11.20
N HIS A 189 -3.22 -6.69 12.19
CA HIS A 189 -2.37 -5.52 12.49
C HIS A 189 -0.95 -5.93 12.89
N GLN A 190 -0.80 -6.98 13.70
CA GLN A 190 0.50 -7.38 14.22
C GLN A 190 1.39 -7.90 13.09
N VAL A 191 0.84 -8.76 12.23
CA VAL A 191 1.57 -9.31 11.06
C VAL A 191 1.98 -8.20 10.11
N LEU A 192 1.10 -7.23 9.81
CA LEU A 192 1.44 -6.05 9.01
C LEU A 192 2.56 -5.22 9.66
N LEU A 193 2.45 -4.95 10.96
CA LEU A 193 3.44 -4.14 11.67
C LEU A 193 4.82 -4.79 11.69
N ASP A 194 4.88 -6.11 11.87
CA ASP A 194 6.13 -6.90 11.86
C ASP A 194 6.79 -6.87 10.48
N LYS A 195 5.97 -6.89 9.44
CA LYS A 195 6.45 -6.81 8.06
C LYS A 195 7.02 -5.45 7.69
N LEU A 196 6.54 -4.35 8.29
CA LEU A 196 6.96 -2.98 7.95
C LEU A 196 8.46 -2.72 8.10
N GLN A 197 9.15 -3.42 9.01
CA GLN A 197 10.58 -3.26 9.30
C GLN A 197 11.03 -1.79 9.41
N THR A 198 10.26 -0.99 10.15
CA THR A 198 10.48 0.45 10.30
C THR A 198 10.92 0.81 11.72
N PHE A 199 11.38 2.04 11.93
CA PHE A 199 11.84 2.48 13.25
C PHE A 199 10.69 2.63 14.27
N PRO A 200 10.95 2.52 15.58
CA PRO A 200 9.91 2.38 16.61
C PRO A 200 8.82 3.45 16.59
N LYS A 201 9.20 4.73 16.51
CA LYS A 201 8.23 5.84 16.47
C LYS A 201 7.33 5.80 15.23
N PHE A 202 7.86 5.32 14.10
CA PHE A 202 7.10 5.15 12.87
C PHE A 202 6.08 4.01 13.02
N ARG A 203 6.55 2.86 13.53
CA ARG A 203 5.71 1.70 13.82
C ARG A 203 4.58 2.06 14.79
N GLN A 204 4.88 2.80 15.85
CA GLN A 204 3.88 3.26 16.83
C GLN A 204 2.82 4.15 16.19
N GLN A 205 3.21 5.09 15.32
CA GLN A 205 2.26 5.93 14.61
C GLN A 205 1.33 5.12 13.70
N ILE A 206 1.87 4.16 12.95
CA ILE A 206 1.08 3.29 12.07
C ILE A 206 0.15 2.40 12.90
N LYS A 207 0.64 1.84 14.01
CA LYS A 207 -0.20 1.08 14.96
C LYS A 207 -1.35 1.92 15.51
N ALA A 208 -1.09 3.19 15.85
CA ALA A 208 -2.12 4.11 16.33
C ALA A 208 -3.19 4.40 15.25
N TRP A 209 -2.80 4.52 13.97
CA TRP A 209 -3.76 4.64 12.87
C TRP A 209 -4.57 3.38 12.63
N LEU A 210 -3.95 2.21 12.69
CA LEU A 210 -4.65 0.93 12.52
C LEU A 210 -5.67 0.69 13.63
N LYS A 211 -5.35 1.10 14.87
CA LYS A 211 -6.25 1.00 16.03
C LYS A 211 -7.18 2.20 16.22
N ALA A 212 -7.14 3.19 15.32
CA ALA A 212 -8.02 4.34 15.42
C ALA A 212 -9.48 3.85 15.31
N GLY A 213 -10.30 4.20 16.29
CA GLY A 213 -11.73 3.86 16.27
C GLY A 213 -12.43 4.47 15.06
N ILE A 214 -13.59 3.92 14.74
CA ILE A 214 -14.43 4.35 13.64
C ILE A 214 -15.66 5.02 14.23
N MET A 215 -15.87 6.29 13.88
CA MET A 215 -17.05 7.06 14.26
C MET A 215 -18.14 6.83 13.21
N ASP A 216 -19.19 6.10 13.57
CA ASP A 216 -20.37 5.88 12.72
C ASP A 216 -21.61 6.39 13.45
N ASN A 217 -22.33 7.34 12.83
CA ASN A 217 -23.55 7.97 13.40
C ASN A 217 -23.45 8.46 14.86
N GLY A 218 -22.27 8.86 15.33
CA GLY A 218 -22.04 9.36 16.69
C GLY A 218 -21.57 8.29 17.69
N GLU A 219 -21.53 7.02 17.26
CA GLU A 219 -20.99 5.92 18.04
C GLU A 219 -19.54 5.63 17.64
N LEU A 220 -18.69 5.41 18.64
CA LEU A 220 -17.29 5.07 18.44
C LEU A 220 -17.09 3.55 18.53
N GLU A 221 -16.86 2.93 17.38
CA GLU A 221 -16.55 1.51 17.28
C GLU A 221 -15.02 1.27 17.35
N PRO A 222 -14.54 0.26 18.08
CA PRO A 222 -13.14 -0.12 18.04
C PRO A 222 -12.77 -0.75 16.68
N ASN A 223 -11.62 -0.37 16.12
CA ASN A 223 -11.09 -1.04 14.93
C ASN A 223 -10.16 -2.20 15.32
N LEU A 224 -10.69 -3.42 15.30
CA LEU A 224 -9.98 -4.62 15.78
C LEU A 224 -9.08 -5.26 14.71
N ALA A 225 -9.36 -5.04 13.42
CA ALA A 225 -8.61 -5.58 12.31
C ALA A 225 -8.65 -4.65 11.09
N GLY A 226 -7.82 -4.92 10.09
CA GLY A 226 -7.84 -4.19 8.83
C GLY A 226 -7.19 -2.81 8.87
N VAL A 227 -7.17 -2.18 7.72
CA VAL A 227 -6.63 -0.86 7.45
C VAL A 227 -7.81 0.03 7.04
N PRO A 228 -8.10 1.14 7.75
CA PRO A 228 -9.21 2.02 7.43
C PRO A 228 -9.18 2.46 5.96
N GLN A 229 -10.21 2.07 5.20
CA GLN A 229 -10.35 2.44 3.79
C GLN A 229 -10.56 3.96 3.70
N GLY A 230 -9.71 4.69 2.98
CA GLY A 230 -9.82 6.16 2.86
C GLY A 230 -8.65 6.94 3.47
N GLY A 231 -7.75 6.26 4.19
CA GLY A 231 -6.44 6.79 4.52
C GLY A 231 -5.53 6.88 3.29
N THR A 232 -4.68 7.92 3.22
CA THR A 232 -3.73 8.10 2.12
C THR A 232 -2.61 7.06 2.13
N LEU A 233 -2.36 6.46 3.29
CA LEU A 233 -1.38 5.40 3.51
C LEU A 233 -1.95 3.99 3.29
N SER A 234 -3.28 3.83 3.35
CA SER A 234 -3.94 2.52 3.38
C SER A 234 -3.61 1.61 2.19
N PRO A 235 -3.60 2.11 0.93
CA PRO A 235 -3.25 1.26 -0.22
C PRO A 235 -1.81 0.72 -0.17
N LEU A 236 -0.87 1.53 0.33
CA LEU A 236 0.52 1.08 0.49
C LEU A 236 0.60 -0.03 1.56
N LEU A 237 -0.09 0.13 2.69
CA LEU A 237 -0.11 -0.90 3.75
C LEU A 237 -0.74 -2.22 3.27
N ALA A 238 -1.80 -2.16 2.48
CA ALA A 238 -2.39 -3.36 1.88
C ALA A 238 -1.40 -4.07 0.94
N ASN A 239 -0.69 -3.33 0.09
CA ASN A 239 0.36 -3.91 -0.76
C ASN A 239 1.51 -4.52 0.05
N ILE A 240 1.90 -3.89 1.17
CA ILE A 240 2.90 -4.44 2.09
C ILE A 240 2.40 -5.75 2.70
N ALA A 241 1.15 -5.77 3.19
CA ALA A 241 0.53 -6.98 3.73
C ALA A 241 0.54 -8.12 2.69
N LEU A 242 0.23 -7.82 1.43
CA LEU A 242 0.17 -8.81 0.35
C LEU A 242 1.51 -9.15 -0.32
N HIS A 243 2.59 -8.44 0.00
CA HIS A 243 3.92 -8.73 -0.54
C HIS A 243 4.44 -10.12 -0.11
N GLY A 244 5.07 -10.88 -1.00
CA GLY A 244 5.56 -12.24 -0.70
C GLY A 244 4.62 -13.34 -1.16
N MET A 245 3.40 -12.99 -1.61
CA MET A 245 2.49 -13.94 -2.23
C MET A 245 3.09 -14.55 -3.50
N GLU A 246 3.69 -13.74 -4.38
CA GLU A 246 4.36 -14.23 -5.58
C GLU A 246 5.54 -15.11 -5.21
N ASN A 247 6.39 -14.66 -4.29
CA ASN A 247 7.54 -15.42 -3.83
C ASN A 247 7.14 -16.79 -3.26
N LYS A 248 6.06 -16.87 -2.49
CA LYS A 248 5.56 -18.15 -1.93
C LYS A 248 5.20 -19.14 -3.04
N VAL A 249 4.47 -18.69 -4.05
CA VAL A 249 4.05 -19.48 -5.21
C VAL A 249 5.24 -19.87 -6.08
N LYS A 250 6.18 -18.96 -6.32
CA LYS A 250 7.41 -19.22 -7.08
C LYS A 250 8.34 -20.20 -6.38
N ASN A 251 8.44 -20.15 -5.05
CA ASN A 251 9.24 -21.10 -4.28
C ASN A 251 8.66 -22.51 -4.34
N PHE A 252 7.34 -22.64 -4.34
CA PHE A 252 6.67 -23.91 -4.61
C PHE A 252 7.01 -24.45 -6.01
N ALA A 253 7.01 -23.58 -7.04
CA ALA A 253 7.37 -23.98 -8.39
C ALA A 253 8.77 -24.62 -8.50
N GLU A 254 9.74 -24.18 -7.70
CA GLU A 254 11.09 -24.77 -7.70
C GLU A 254 11.10 -26.27 -7.37
N GLY A 255 10.15 -26.71 -6.53
CA GLY A 255 9.97 -28.10 -6.11
C GLY A 255 9.27 -29.00 -7.14
N LEU A 256 8.63 -28.43 -8.16
CA LEU A 256 7.91 -29.21 -9.17
C LEU A 256 8.86 -30.09 -9.99
N LYS A 257 8.45 -31.31 -10.31
CA LYS A 257 9.23 -32.25 -11.14
C LYS A 257 8.94 -32.05 -12.64
N LEU A 258 9.10 -30.82 -13.13
CA LEU A 258 8.92 -30.50 -14.54
C LEU A 258 10.13 -30.94 -15.37
N LEU A 259 9.88 -31.53 -16.54
CA LEU A 259 10.89 -32.07 -17.46
C LEU A 259 10.91 -31.29 -18.78
N TYR A 260 12.10 -31.18 -19.36
CA TYR A 260 12.30 -30.77 -20.73
C TYR A 260 11.79 -31.84 -21.69
N PRO A 261 11.53 -31.51 -22.97
CA PRO A 261 11.19 -32.50 -23.99
C PRO A 261 12.25 -33.61 -24.15
N ASN A 262 13.50 -33.34 -23.76
CA ASN A 262 14.60 -34.30 -23.79
C ASN A 262 14.71 -35.17 -22.52
N GLY A 263 13.75 -35.09 -21.59
CA GLY A 263 13.70 -35.90 -20.37
C GLY A 263 14.52 -35.36 -19.18
N ASN A 264 15.27 -34.26 -19.34
CA ASN A 264 16.01 -33.65 -18.23
C ASN A 264 15.12 -32.75 -17.36
N TYR A 265 15.42 -32.60 -16.07
CA TYR A 265 14.68 -31.66 -15.21
C TYR A 265 14.87 -30.20 -15.61
N LEU A 266 13.78 -29.42 -15.54
CA LEU A 266 13.86 -27.96 -15.69
C LEU A 266 14.75 -27.35 -14.60
N SER A 267 15.48 -26.29 -14.96
CA SER A 267 16.18 -25.48 -13.97
C SER A 267 15.18 -24.78 -13.04
N LYS A 268 15.60 -24.49 -11.81
CA LYS A 268 14.77 -23.75 -10.83
C LYS A 268 14.20 -22.47 -11.42
N GLU A 269 15.02 -21.72 -12.15
CA GLU A 269 14.60 -20.49 -12.82
C GLU A 269 13.48 -20.73 -13.84
N ARG A 270 13.59 -21.79 -14.67
CA ARG A 270 12.58 -22.08 -15.69
C ARG A 270 11.26 -22.54 -15.06
N LYS A 271 11.31 -23.31 -13.98
CA LYS A 271 10.11 -23.67 -13.19
C LYS A 271 9.45 -22.43 -12.57
N ARG A 272 10.24 -21.50 -12.02
CA ARG A 272 9.72 -20.21 -11.55
C ARG A 272 9.08 -19.41 -12.67
N ARG A 273 9.61 -19.48 -13.90
CA ARG A 273 9.05 -18.76 -15.06
C ARG A 273 7.77 -19.38 -15.61
N SER A 274 7.57 -20.70 -15.50
CA SER A 274 6.36 -21.37 -16.01
C SER A 274 5.09 -21.04 -15.23
N LEU A 275 5.22 -20.63 -13.96
CA LEU A 275 4.11 -20.30 -13.09
C LEU A 275 3.92 -18.79 -12.98
N HIS A 276 2.84 -18.24 -13.52
CA HIS A 276 2.60 -16.80 -13.52
C HIS A 276 1.64 -16.43 -12.39
N LEU A 277 1.98 -15.44 -11.57
CA LEU A 277 1.08 -14.81 -10.62
C LEU A 277 1.09 -13.31 -10.88
N ILE A 278 -0.06 -12.73 -11.21
CA ILE A 278 -0.19 -11.31 -11.54
C ILE A 278 -1.27 -10.73 -10.64
N ARG A 279 -0.94 -9.69 -9.88
CA ARG A 279 -1.81 -9.10 -8.86
C ARG A 279 -2.08 -7.63 -9.12
N TYR A 280 -3.34 -7.24 -9.04
CA TYR A 280 -3.79 -5.85 -8.99
C TYR A 280 -4.58 -5.61 -7.70
N ALA A 281 -3.92 -5.03 -6.69
CA ALA A 281 -4.50 -4.84 -5.36
C ALA A 281 -4.97 -6.19 -4.75
N ASP A 282 -6.27 -6.36 -4.51
CA ASP A 282 -6.90 -7.55 -3.96
C ASP A 282 -7.29 -8.61 -5.00
N ASP A 283 -7.35 -8.25 -6.28
CA ASP A 283 -7.57 -9.17 -7.39
C ASP A 283 -6.23 -9.75 -7.89
N PHE A 284 -6.19 -11.04 -8.21
CA PHE A 284 -5.03 -11.67 -8.83
C PHE A 284 -5.41 -12.84 -9.73
N VAL A 285 -4.53 -13.14 -10.69
CA VAL A 285 -4.61 -14.32 -11.54
C VAL A 285 -3.37 -15.19 -11.35
N CYS A 286 -3.56 -16.51 -11.32
CA CYS A 286 -2.48 -17.49 -11.34
C CYS A 286 -2.62 -18.42 -12.55
N MET A 287 -1.56 -18.60 -13.33
CA MET A 287 -1.62 -19.32 -14.61
C MET A 287 -0.50 -20.36 -14.71
N HIS A 288 -0.85 -21.56 -15.17
CA HIS A 288 0.09 -22.64 -15.44
C HIS A 288 -0.44 -23.57 -16.55
N GLU A 289 0.42 -24.39 -17.14
CA GLU A 289 0.07 -25.41 -18.15
C GLU A 289 -0.62 -26.65 -17.55
N ASP A 290 -0.50 -26.82 -16.23
CA ASP A 290 -0.96 -28.00 -15.50
C ASP A 290 -2.00 -27.59 -14.45
N LEU A 291 -3.15 -28.27 -14.48
CA LEU A 291 -4.29 -28.05 -13.60
C LEU A 291 -3.94 -28.31 -12.14
N GLU A 292 -3.19 -29.39 -11.87
CA GLU A 292 -2.82 -29.77 -10.51
C GLU A 292 -1.95 -28.70 -9.85
N VAL A 293 -1.04 -28.11 -10.63
CA VAL A 293 -0.19 -27.01 -10.16
C VAL A 293 -1.04 -25.79 -9.80
N VAL A 294 -2.05 -25.44 -10.60
CA VAL A 294 -2.94 -24.30 -10.29
C VAL A 294 -3.78 -24.57 -9.04
N LEU A 295 -4.29 -25.79 -8.86
CA LEU A 295 -5.03 -26.19 -7.66
C LEU A 295 -4.14 -26.14 -6.41
N GLN A 296 -2.91 -26.64 -6.48
CA GLN A 296 -1.93 -26.54 -5.40
C GLN A 296 -1.57 -25.08 -5.09
N CYS A 297 -1.45 -24.23 -6.12
CA CYS A 297 -1.24 -22.79 -5.92
C CYS A 297 -2.39 -22.14 -5.15
N LYS A 298 -3.64 -22.49 -5.47
CA LYS A 298 -4.82 -22.00 -4.75
C LYS A 298 -4.75 -22.33 -3.26
N GLU A 299 -4.39 -23.58 -2.92
CA GLU A 299 -4.25 -24.02 -1.53
C GLU A 299 -3.11 -23.31 -0.81
N ILE A 300 -1.95 -23.19 -1.45
CA ILE A 300 -0.78 -22.49 -0.90
C ILE A 300 -1.08 -21.01 -0.65
N ILE A 301 -1.79 -20.35 -1.58
CA ILE A 301 -2.20 -18.96 -1.42
C ILE A 301 -3.24 -18.84 -0.30
N ALA A 302 -4.20 -19.76 -0.21
CA ALA A 302 -5.21 -19.75 0.85
C ALA A 302 -4.58 -19.91 2.24
N ASP A 303 -3.64 -20.85 2.39
CA ASP A 303 -2.87 -21.04 3.63
C ASP A 303 -2.04 -19.80 3.96
N TRP A 304 -1.35 -19.23 2.96
CA TRP A 304 -0.55 -18.03 3.15
C TRP A 304 -1.41 -16.82 3.56
N LEU A 305 -2.59 -16.66 2.98
CA LEU A 305 -3.56 -15.61 3.34
C LEU A 305 -4.11 -15.81 4.75
N SER A 306 -4.33 -17.06 5.19
CA SER A 306 -4.86 -17.35 6.52
C SER A 306 -3.94 -16.80 7.63
N ASN A 307 -2.62 -16.89 7.42
CA ASN A 307 -1.60 -16.30 8.30
C ASN A 307 -1.70 -14.76 8.40
N LEU A 308 -2.29 -14.10 7.39
CA LEU A 308 -2.56 -12.65 7.39
C LEU A 308 -3.93 -12.29 7.97
N GLY A 309 -4.74 -13.28 8.36
CA GLY A 309 -6.15 -13.10 8.73
C GLY A 309 -7.08 -12.94 7.53
N LEU A 310 -6.62 -13.28 6.32
CA LEU A 310 -7.35 -13.11 5.06
C LEU A 310 -7.81 -14.46 4.50
N SER A 311 -8.76 -14.41 3.57
CA SER A 311 -9.23 -15.60 2.85
C SER A 311 -9.57 -15.28 1.40
N LEU A 312 -9.52 -16.30 0.55
CA LEU A 312 -10.03 -16.19 -0.82
C LEU A 312 -11.56 -16.08 -0.80
N LYS A 313 -12.11 -15.31 -1.75
CA LYS A 313 -13.54 -15.15 -1.90
C LYS A 313 -14.11 -16.27 -2.79
N PRO A 314 -14.86 -17.26 -2.25
CA PRO A 314 -15.29 -18.42 -3.03
C PRO A 314 -16.17 -18.05 -4.22
N SER A 315 -17.07 -17.08 -4.05
CA SER A 315 -18.02 -16.65 -5.09
C SER A 315 -17.39 -15.94 -6.28
N LYS A 316 -16.13 -15.50 -6.16
CA LYS A 316 -15.38 -14.86 -7.23
C LYS A 316 -14.14 -15.65 -7.66
N THR A 317 -13.80 -16.72 -6.95
CA THR A 317 -12.65 -17.55 -7.31
C THR A 317 -13.08 -18.59 -8.32
N ARG A 318 -12.53 -18.52 -9.53
CA ARG A 318 -12.90 -19.38 -10.66
C ARG A 318 -11.65 -19.98 -11.28
N LEU A 319 -11.82 -21.21 -11.77
CA LEU A 319 -10.83 -21.89 -12.57
C LEU A 319 -11.35 -21.88 -14.01
N VAL A 320 -10.54 -21.38 -14.92
CA VAL A 320 -10.84 -21.23 -16.36
C VAL A 320 -9.78 -21.94 -17.17
#